data_AF-G2EB52-F1
#
_entry.id   AF-G2EB52-F1
#
_cell.length_a   1.000
_cell.length_b   1.000
_cell.length_c   1.000
_cell.angle_alpha   90.00
_cell.angle_beta   90.00
_cell.angle_gamma   90.00
#
_symmetry.space_group_name_H-M   'P 1'
#
loop_
_entity.id
_entity.type
_entity.pdbx_description
1 polymer ?
#
loop_
_entity_poly.entity_id
_entity_poly.type
_entity_poly.pdbx_seq_one_letter_code
_entity_poly.pdbx_strand_id
1 'polypeptide(L)'
;MNVFESIGEKTDRAGDIGEKYIKSSHQYFKLKLFQQLTFTVSMIAKLWAVGTFVVLGVIFGSVAGAISLGELLEDLALGYLAVAGIFFVIGLLIYATRNSINKYIIRKIGSKFFAEDE
;
A
#
# COMPACT_ATOMS: atom_id res chain seq x y z
N MET A 1 44.44 39.59 -10.96
CA MET A 1 43.76 38.97 -9.81
C MET A 1 44.61 37.82 -9.33
N ASN A 2 44.91 37.76 -8.03
CA ASN A 2 45.86 36.82 -7.48
C ASN A 2 45.22 35.43 -7.35
N VAL A 3 45.91 34.38 -7.80
CA VAL A 3 45.36 33.02 -7.91
C VAL A 3 44.95 32.47 -6.53
N PHE A 4 45.67 32.87 -5.48
CA PHE A 4 45.37 32.57 -4.08
C PHE A 4 44.03 33.12 -3.60
N GLU A 5 43.64 34.30 -4.10
CA GLU A 5 42.40 34.99 -3.73
C GLU A 5 41.17 34.26 -4.31
N SER A 6 41.30 33.78 -5.54
CA SER A 6 40.26 32.98 -6.19
C SER A 6 40.05 31.60 -5.54
N ILE A 7 41.08 31.02 -4.91
CA ILE A 7 40.96 29.74 -4.18
C ILE A 7 40.34 29.94 -2.79
N GLY A 8 40.72 31.00 -2.07
CA GLY A 8 40.08 31.35 -0.79
C GLY A 8 38.58 31.60 -0.96
N GLU A 9 38.19 32.39 -1.98
CA GLU A 9 36.80 32.74 -2.24
C GLU A 9 35.93 31.55 -2.72
N LYS A 10 36.52 30.57 -3.43
CA LYS A 10 35.83 29.32 -3.80
C LYS A 10 35.62 28.41 -2.58
N THR A 11 36.53 28.44 -1.61
CA THR A 11 36.47 27.61 -0.40
C THR A 11 35.42 28.12 0.58
N ASP A 12 35.33 29.44 0.77
CA ASP A 12 34.23 30.05 1.55
C ASP A 12 32.87 29.79 0.92
N ARG A 13 32.76 29.94 -0.41
CA ARG A 13 31.53 29.57 -1.14
C ARG A 13 31.20 28.09 -1.01
N ALA A 14 32.19 27.19 -0.97
CA ALA A 14 31.96 25.76 -0.79
C ALA A 14 31.43 25.43 0.63
N GLY A 15 31.93 26.12 1.66
CA GLY A 15 31.40 26.04 3.02
C GLY A 15 29.95 26.52 3.11
N ASP A 16 29.65 27.69 2.53
CA ASP A 16 28.30 28.27 2.49
C ASP A 16 27.29 27.39 1.73
N ILE A 17 27.71 26.79 0.61
CA ILE A 17 26.88 25.85 -0.15
C ILE A 17 26.63 24.58 0.67
N GLY A 18 27.65 24.05 1.35
CA GLY A 18 27.53 22.89 2.23
C GLY A 18 26.54 23.13 3.37
N GLU A 19 26.65 24.28 4.05
CA GLU A 19 25.75 24.63 5.14
C GLU A 19 24.29 24.83 4.66
N LYS A 20 24.12 25.49 3.51
CA LYS A 20 22.81 25.66 2.86
C LYS A 20 22.21 24.33 2.39
N TYR A 21 23.06 23.39 1.96
CA TYR A 21 22.66 22.04 1.54
C TYR A 21 22.21 21.19 2.73
N ILE A 22 22.93 21.22 3.87
CA ILE A 22 22.52 20.53 5.09
C ILE A 22 21.18 21.09 5.61
N LYS A 23 21.04 22.42 5.61
CA LYS A 23 19.80 23.09 6.03
C LYS A 23 18.61 22.72 5.13
N SER A 24 18.82 22.67 3.82
CA SER A 24 17.80 22.26 2.85
C SER A 24 17.50 20.75 2.93
N SER A 25 18.51 19.91 3.16
CA SER A 25 18.36 18.46 3.30
C SER A 25 17.51 18.11 4.52
N HIS A 26 17.68 18.81 5.63
CA HIS A 26 16.85 18.64 6.82
C HIS A 26 15.38 19.00 6.55
N GLN A 27 15.14 20.11 5.86
CA GLN A 27 13.79 20.57 5.51
C GLN A 27 13.11 19.62 4.50
N TYR A 28 13.87 19.12 3.53
CA TYR A 28 13.42 18.11 2.57
C TYR A 28 13.08 16.78 3.26
N PHE A 29 13.93 16.30 4.18
CA PHE A 29 13.66 15.07 4.93
C PHE A 29 12.39 15.17 5.76
N LYS A 30 12.19 16.31 6.44
CA LYS A 30 10.95 16.61 7.18
C LYS A 30 9.72 16.56 6.27
N LEU A 31 9.81 17.14 5.07
CA LEU A 31 8.71 17.12 4.11
C LEU A 31 8.45 15.72 3.54
N LYS A 32 9.51 14.96 3.23
CA LYS A 32 9.42 13.58 2.71
C LYS A 32 8.78 12.64 3.73
N LEU A 33 9.15 12.76 5.00
CA LEU A 33 8.50 12.05 6.11
C LEU A 33 7.02 12.41 6.21
N PHE A 34 6.69 13.70 6.18
CA PHE A 34 5.30 14.14 6.21
C PHE A 34 4.50 13.57 5.04
N GLN A 35 5.03 13.65 3.82
CA GLN A 35 4.41 13.10 2.62
C GLN A 35 4.17 11.59 2.75
N GLN A 36 5.15 10.82 3.22
CA GLN A 36 5.01 9.37 3.35
C GLN A 36 3.98 8.98 4.41
N LEU A 37 3.95 9.70 5.53
CA LEU A 37 2.94 9.50 6.58
C LEU A 37 1.54 9.85 6.08
N THR A 38 1.36 11.03 5.48
CA THR A 38 0.07 11.46 4.94
C THR A 38 -0.41 10.55 3.82
N PHE A 39 0.49 10.08 2.95
CA PHE A 39 0.13 9.12 1.90
C PHE A 39 -0.37 7.80 2.50
N THR A 40 0.32 7.25 3.49
CA THR A 40 -0.06 6.01 4.17
C THR A 40 -1.41 6.16 4.87
N VAL A 41 -1.58 7.24 5.65
CA VAL A 41 -2.84 7.54 6.35
C VAL A 41 -3.99 7.75 5.37
N SER A 42 -3.76 8.50 4.28
CA SER A 42 -4.77 8.74 3.25
C SER A 42 -5.18 7.44 2.54
N MET A 43 -4.22 6.56 2.25
CA MET A 43 -4.49 5.26 1.64
C MET A 43 -5.34 4.39 2.56
N ILE A 44 -4.98 4.30 3.84
CA ILE A 44 -5.74 3.55 4.85
C ILE A 44 -7.15 4.14 5.00
N ALA A 45 -7.28 5.46 5.08
CA ALA A 45 -8.58 6.12 5.20
C ALA A 45 -9.50 5.84 4.01
N LYS A 46 -8.97 5.88 2.78
CA LYS A 46 -9.73 5.55 1.56
C LYS A 46 -10.15 4.07 1.55
N LEU A 47 -9.24 3.17 1.92
CA LEU A 47 -9.53 1.74 2.02
C LEU A 47 -10.58 1.46 3.10
N TRP A 48 -10.53 2.14 4.24
CA TRP A 48 -11.53 2.03 5.29
C TRP A 48 -12.90 2.54 4.86
N ALA A 49 -12.94 3.72 4.23
CA ALA A 49 -14.18 4.31 3.76
C ALA A 49 -14.89 3.36 2.78
N VAL A 50 -14.20 2.91 1.72
CA VAL A 50 -14.82 2.03 0.71
C VAL A 50 -14.96 0.60 1.22
N GLY A 51 -13.94 0.07 1.88
CA GLY A 51 -13.88 -1.31 2.34
C GLY A 51 -14.98 -1.65 3.32
N THR A 52 -15.36 -0.72 4.21
CA THR A 52 -16.45 -0.94 5.16
C THR A 52 -17.79 -1.16 4.43
N PHE A 53 -18.13 -0.32 3.45
CA PHE A 53 -19.36 -0.48 2.69
C PHE A 53 -19.36 -1.77 1.86
N VAL A 54 -18.22 -2.13 1.27
CA VAL A 54 -18.09 -3.39 0.52
C VAL A 54 -18.29 -4.59 1.44
N VAL A 55 -17.63 -4.61 2.60
CA VAL A 55 -17.77 -5.70 3.59
C VAL A 55 -19.22 -5.82 4.06
N LEU A 56 -19.88 -4.70 4.37
CA LEU A 56 -21.30 -4.70 4.73
C LEU A 56 -22.17 -5.28 3.60
N GLY A 57 -21.94 -4.86 2.36
CA GLY A 57 -22.67 -5.39 1.20
C GLY A 57 -22.48 -6.90 1.03
N VAL A 58 -21.26 -7.40 1.23
CA VAL A 58 -20.98 -8.84 1.20
C VAL A 58 -21.69 -9.57 2.34
N ILE A 59 -21.72 -9.04 3.56
CA ILE A 59 -22.43 -9.66 4.70
C ILE A 59 -23.92 -9.74 4.41
N PHE A 60 -24.57 -8.62 4.08
CA PHE A 60 -26.00 -8.61 3.80
C PHE A 60 -26.35 -9.47 2.58
N GLY A 61 -25.54 -9.42 1.52
CA GLY A 61 -25.71 -10.27 0.34
C GLY A 61 -25.55 -11.75 0.65
N SER A 62 -24.62 -12.11 1.53
CA SER A 62 -24.43 -13.50 1.95
C SER A 62 -25.59 -14.02 2.79
N VAL A 63 -26.13 -13.20 3.69
CA VAL A 63 -27.31 -13.55 4.49
C VAL A 63 -28.54 -13.71 3.60
N ALA A 64 -28.77 -12.76 2.69
CA ALA A 64 -29.88 -12.86 1.73
C ALA A 64 -29.75 -14.08 0.82
N GLY A 65 -28.53 -14.35 0.32
CA GLY A 65 -28.24 -15.53 -0.49
C GLY A 65 -28.44 -16.84 0.27
N ALA A 66 -28.03 -16.89 1.55
CA ALA A 66 -28.22 -18.07 2.39
C ALA A 66 -29.70 -18.34 2.66
N ILE A 67 -30.50 -17.31 2.92
CA ILE A 67 -31.94 -17.42 3.10
C ILE A 67 -32.60 -17.90 1.80
N SER A 68 -32.28 -17.28 0.67
CA SER A 68 -32.87 -17.65 -0.63
C SER A 68 -32.50 -19.07 -1.05
N LEU A 69 -31.25 -19.49 -0.84
CA LEU A 69 -30.84 -20.89 -1.04
C LEU A 69 -31.53 -21.82 -0.04
N GLY A 70 -31.64 -21.41 1.22
CA GLY A 70 -32.31 -22.20 2.25
C GLY A 70 -33.78 -22.46 1.94
N GLU A 71 -34.50 -21.46 1.44
CA GLU A 71 -35.89 -21.61 0.97
C GLU A 71 -35.98 -22.55 -0.24
N LEU A 72 -35.03 -22.47 -1.18
CA LEU A 72 -34.98 -23.37 -2.35
C LEU A 72 -34.70 -24.82 -1.96
N LEU A 73 -33.89 -25.04 -0.93
CA LEU A 73 -33.56 -26.37 -0.39
C LEU A 73 -34.55 -26.84 0.68
N GLU A 74 -35.62 -26.07 0.96
CA GLU A 74 -36.60 -26.29 2.05
C GLU A 74 -35.98 -26.40 3.46
N ASP A 75 -34.70 -26.03 3.61
CA ASP A 75 -33.94 -26.09 4.85
C ASP A 75 -32.92 -24.93 4.92
N LEU A 76 -33.12 -24.03 5.87
CA LEU A 76 -32.24 -22.88 6.11
C LEU A 76 -30.82 -23.28 6.51
N ALA A 77 -30.64 -24.39 7.25
CA ALA A 77 -29.33 -24.87 7.66
C ALA A 77 -28.48 -25.26 6.45
N LEU A 78 -29.09 -25.90 5.44
CA LEU A 78 -28.41 -26.23 4.18
C LEU A 78 -28.06 -24.97 3.40
N GLY A 79 -28.92 -23.94 3.41
CA GLY A 79 -28.64 -22.64 2.80
C GLY A 79 -27.40 -21.96 3.39
N TYR A 80 -27.29 -21.89 4.71
CA TYR A 80 -26.10 -21.34 5.38
C TYR A 80 -24.84 -22.19 5.13
N LEU A 81 -24.98 -23.53 5.13
CA LEU A 81 -23.87 -24.44 4.88
C LEU A 81 -23.34 -24.31 3.46
N ALA A 82 -24.21 -24.12 2.46
CA ALA A 82 -23.82 -23.87 1.08
C ALA A 82 -23.02 -22.58 0.94
N VAL A 83 -23.49 -21.47 1.54
CA VAL A 83 -22.76 -20.19 1.52
C VAL A 83 -21.42 -20.30 2.26
N ALA A 84 -21.38 -21.00 3.40
CA ALA A 84 -20.12 -21.27 4.11
C ALA A 84 -19.15 -22.09 3.25
N GLY A 85 -19.64 -23.09 2.51
CA GLY A 85 -18.87 -23.88 1.55
C GLY A 85 -18.25 -23.02 0.45
N ILE A 86 -19.01 -22.09 -0.11
CA ILE A 86 -18.51 -21.13 -1.12
C ILE A 86 -17.35 -20.29 -0.55
N PHE A 87 -17.51 -19.75 0.67
CA PHE A 87 -16.44 -19.00 1.32
C PHE A 87 -15.19 -19.84 1.60
N PHE A 88 -15.36 -21.10 1.99
CA PHE A 88 -14.24 -22.04 2.17
C PHE A 88 -13.49 -22.30 0.86
N VAL A 89 -14.21 -22.52 -0.24
CA VAL A 89 -13.60 -22.75 -1.56
C VAL A 89 -12.83 -21.50 -2.01
N ILE A 90 -13.41 -20.31 -1.86
CA ILE A 90 -12.73 -19.04 -2.17
C ILE A 90 -11.47 -18.89 -1.31
N GLY A 91 -11.55 -19.17 0.00
CA GLY A 91 -10.41 -19.13 0.90
C GLY A 91 -9.29 -20.09 0.47
N LEU A 92 -9.65 -21.30 0.04
CA LEU A 92 -8.70 -22.30 -0.45
C LEU A 92 -8.04 -21.84 -1.77
N LEU A 93 -8.79 -21.27 -2.70
CA LEU A 93 -8.25 -20.70 -3.94
C LEU A 93 -7.25 -19.56 -3.68
N ILE A 94 -7.56 -18.67 -2.74
CA ILE A 94 -6.64 -17.60 -2.33
C ILE A 94 -5.38 -18.20 -1.71
N TYR A 95 -5.54 -19.20 -0.83
CA TYR A 95 -4.41 -19.88 -0.19
C TYR A 95 -3.51 -20.60 -1.20
N ALA A 96 -4.09 -21.22 -2.24
CA ALA A 96 -3.35 -21.85 -3.32
C ALA A 96 -2.59 -20.82 -4.17
N THR A 97 -3.22 -19.68 -4.46
CA THR A 97 -2.64 -18.61 -5.29
C THR A 97 -1.62 -17.75 -4.51
N ARG A 98 -1.47 -17.94 -3.19
CA ARG A 98 -0.58 -17.14 -2.33
C ARG A 98 0.85 -17.02 -2.86
N ASN A 99 1.38 -18.10 -3.43
CA ASN A 99 2.77 -18.13 -3.89
C ASN A 99 2.97 -17.32 -5.18
N SER A 100 1.96 -17.32 -6.05
CA SER A 100 1.94 -16.50 -7.27
C SER A 100 1.84 -15.01 -6.93
N ILE A 101 1.01 -14.66 -5.94
CA ILE A 101 0.88 -13.29 -5.44
C ILE A 101 2.23 -12.79 -4.90
N ASN A 102 2.90 -13.61 -4.07
CA ASN A 102 4.18 -13.23 -3.50
C ASN A 102 5.25 -13.00 -4.59
N LYS A 103 5.37 -13.92 -5.57
CA LYS A 103 6.28 -13.76 -6.71
C LYS A 103 5.98 -12.51 -7.53
N TYR A 104 4.70 -12.21 -7.76
CA TYR A 104 4.29 -11.02 -8.51
C TYR A 104 4.65 -9.72 -7.77
N ILE A 105 4.40 -9.67 -6.46
CA ILE A 105 4.76 -8.52 -5.61
C ILE A 105 6.27 -8.31 -5.61
N ILE A 106 7.06 -9.37 -5.38
CA ILE A 106 8.53 -9.31 -5.37
C ILE A 106 9.05 -8.81 -6.72
N ARG A 107 8.53 -9.33 -7.84
CA ARG A 107 8.98 -8.90 -9.17
C ARG A 107 8.64 -7.43 -9.43
N LYS A 108 7.44 -6.97 -9.03
CA LYS A 108 7.00 -5.59 -9.27
C LYS A 108 7.75 -4.58 -8.40
N ILE A 109 7.94 -4.88 -7.11
CA ILE A 109 8.70 -4.04 -6.19
C ILE A 109 10.19 -4.10 -6.54
N GLY A 110 10.74 -5.29 -6.73
CA GLY A 110 12.13 -5.50 -7.11
C GLY A 110 12.48 -4.77 -8.40
N SER A 111 11.65 -4.85 -9.44
CA SER A 111 11.90 -4.12 -10.69
C SER A 111 11.89 -2.61 -10.56
N LYS A 112 11.17 -2.04 -9.57
CA LYS A 112 11.20 -0.59 -9.32
C LYS A 112 12.38 -0.18 -8.44
N PHE A 113 12.75 -1.03 -7.49
CA PHE A 113 13.81 -0.72 -6.54
C PHE A 113 15.20 -0.90 -7.16
N PHE A 114 15.41 -1.93 -7.98
CA PHE A 114 16.71 -2.23 -8.60
C PHE A 114 16.90 -1.61 -9.99
N ALA A 115 15.86 -1.04 -10.61
CA ALA A 115 16.00 -0.30 -11.87
C ALA A 115 16.32 1.20 -11.67
N GLU A 116 16.40 1.67 -10.42
CA GLU A 116 16.78 3.04 -10.07
C GLU A 116 18.29 3.15 -9.77
N ASP A 117 19.00 2.00 -9.78
CA ASP A 117 20.44 1.86 -9.50
C ASP A 117 21.31 1.66 -10.79
N GLU A 118 20.72 1.71 -12.00
CA GLU A 118 21.43 1.79 -13.30
C GLU A 118 21.20 3.15 -13.98
#